data_AF-A0A0Q4XQK7-F1
#
_entry.id   AF-A0A0Q4XQK7-F1
#
_cell.length_a   1.000
_cell.length_b   1.000
_cell.length_c   1.000
_cell.angle_alpha   90.00
_cell.angle_beta   90.00
_cell.angle_gamma   90.00
#
_symmetry.space_group_name_H-M   'P 1'
#
loop_
_entity.id
_entity.type
_entity.pdbx_description
1 polymer ?
#
loop_
_entity_poly.entity_id
_entity_poly.type
_entity_poly.pdbx_seq_one_letter_code
_entity_poly.pdbx_strand_id
1 'polypeptide(L)'
;MAWPLHAMRSLRVVLLALLLPALAWAVTVSAAQIIAAVQAAPGATPWLRANAEAVANLAIRVESGGNTEAYNGTCCFGVLQMNRTNIRAYTNLTPEQYRQADLQTQINAWARLTADALRARAPTALTGMATFDGRPVDGNLVLSCVQLGIGNCQRMINSGTCSGFADRNGTTICSMANRLAGGAPPPTGPGPGTPPATPTPAPVATPVFSPACLQDGAGACLPITQAVEQGFAQGSGGSMTDLKRLIYAVVAATVTLVLLSASRATWKHYSKGRLPTVGLLVSMKGVALVLTIVLTTLTFL
;
A
#
# COMPACT_ATOMS: atom_id res chain seq x y z
N MET A 1 -50.58 -23.08 -13.20
CA MET A 1 -49.67 -22.08 -13.81
C MET A 1 -48.24 -22.42 -13.39
N ALA A 2 -47.49 -23.13 -14.24
CA ALA A 2 -46.11 -23.49 -13.97
C ALA A 2 -45.19 -22.46 -14.63
N TRP A 3 -44.41 -21.74 -13.83
CA TRP A 3 -43.35 -20.88 -14.35
C TRP A 3 -42.23 -21.74 -14.98
N PRO A 4 -41.71 -21.39 -16.17
CA PRO A 4 -40.65 -22.17 -16.79
C PRO A 4 -39.36 -21.97 -16.00
N LEU A 5 -38.86 -23.07 -15.42
CA LEU A 5 -37.62 -23.20 -14.64
C LEU A 5 -36.36 -22.62 -15.34
N HIS A 6 -36.43 -22.34 -16.64
CA HIS A 6 -35.33 -21.77 -17.42
C HIS A 6 -35.17 -20.26 -17.20
N ALA A 7 -36.25 -19.51 -16.94
CA ALA A 7 -36.18 -18.07 -16.71
C ALA A 7 -35.52 -17.71 -15.36
N MET A 8 -35.69 -18.55 -14.34
CA MET A 8 -35.07 -18.36 -13.02
C MET A 8 -33.57 -18.70 -13.01
N ARG A 9 -33.10 -19.58 -13.90
CA ARG A 9 -31.66 -19.89 -14.04
C ARG A 9 -30.87 -18.74 -14.66
N SER A 10 -31.41 -18.11 -15.71
CA SER A 10 -30.73 -17.00 -16.40
C SER A 10 -30.67 -15.73 -15.55
N LEU A 11 -31.70 -15.44 -14.75
CA LEU A 11 -31.71 -14.28 -13.86
C LEU A 11 -30.69 -14.40 -12.73
N ARG A 12 -30.46 -15.61 -12.19
CA ARG A 12 -29.44 -15.88 -11.16
C ARG A 12 -28.01 -15.74 -11.69
N VAL A 13 -27.74 -16.18 -12.93
CA VAL A 13 -26.42 -16.04 -13.55
C VAL A 13 -26.10 -14.58 -13.86
N VAL A 14 -27.09 -13.81 -14.31
CA VAL A 14 -26.93 -12.37 -14.57
C VAL A 14 -26.79 -11.57 -13.28
N LEU A 15 -27.52 -11.90 -12.21
CA LEU A 15 -27.33 -11.28 -10.89
C LEU A 15 -25.94 -11.61 -10.29
N LEU A 16 -25.45 -12.84 -10.46
CA LEU A 16 -24.09 -13.22 -10.04
C LEU A 16 -23.01 -12.48 -10.86
N ALA A 17 -23.21 -12.34 -12.17
CA ALA A 17 -22.32 -11.60 -13.06
C ALA A 17 -22.34 -10.08 -12.80
N LEU A 18 -23.45 -9.55 -12.27
CA LEU A 18 -23.60 -8.14 -11.88
C LEU A 18 -23.06 -7.81 -10.49
N LEU A 19 -22.89 -8.82 -9.63
CA LEU A 19 -22.24 -8.67 -8.32
C LEU A 19 -20.73 -8.87 -8.37
N LEU A 20 -20.20 -9.41 -9.47
CA LEU A 20 -18.77 -9.64 -9.67
C LEU A 20 -17.89 -8.38 -9.87
N PRO A 21 -18.36 -7.22 -10.39
CA PRO A 21 -17.51 -6.04 -10.52
C PRO A 21 -17.55 -5.11 -9.28
N ALA A 22 -18.42 -5.37 -8.29
CA ALA A 22 -18.47 -4.58 -7.05
C ALA A 22 -17.41 -4.99 -6.01
N LEU A 23 -16.63 -6.04 -6.30
CA LEU A 23 -15.42 -6.41 -5.58
C LEU A 23 -14.19 -5.85 -6.30
N ALA A 24 -14.24 -4.59 -6.74
CA ALA A 24 -13.02 -3.82 -6.88
C ALA A 24 -12.54 -3.50 -5.46
N TRP A 25 -11.81 -4.44 -4.86
CA TRP A 25 -11.13 -4.22 -3.60
C TRP A 25 -10.28 -2.98 -3.82
N ALA A 26 -10.49 -1.95 -3.01
CA ALA A 26 -9.64 -0.77 -3.07
C ALA A 26 -8.21 -1.26 -2.80
N VAL A 27 -7.41 -1.31 -3.86
CA VAL A 27 -5.99 -1.68 -3.82
C VAL A 27 -5.23 -0.72 -2.91
N THR A 28 -5.78 0.46 -2.63
CA THR A 28 -5.26 1.47 -1.72
C THR A 28 -6.15 1.65 -0.50
N VAL A 29 -5.58 1.58 0.69
CA VAL A 29 -6.27 1.78 1.98
C VAL A 29 -5.88 3.11 2.62
N SER A 30 -6.79 3.67 3.43
CA SER A 30 -6.55 4.90 4.17
C SER A 30 -5.79 4.66 5.47
N ALA A 31 -5.21 5.72 6.02
CA ALA A 31 -4.59 5.69 7.34
C ALA A 31 -5.57 5.19 8.43
N ALA A 32 -6.83 5.62 8.37
CA ALA A 32 -7.86 5.20 9.33
C ALA A 32 -8.15 3.69 9.25
N GLN A 33 -8.16 3.11 8.05
CA GLN A 33 -8.32 1.67 7.87
C GLN A 33 -7.14 0.88 8.44
N ILE A 34 -5.91 1.38 8.25
CA ILE A 34 -4.71 0.76 8.83
C ILE A 34 -4.73 0.85 10.36
N ILE A 35 -5.06 2.03 10.92
CA ILE A 35 -5.18 2.22 12.38
C ILE A 35 -6.17 1.21 12.98
N ALA A 36 -7.37 1.13 12.40
CA ALA A 36 -8.39 0.19 12.84
C ALA A 36 -7.90 -1.26 12.76
N ALA A 37 -7.22 -1.62 11.66
CA ALA A 37 -6.70 -2.97 11.48
C ALA A 37 -5.61 -3.33 12.50
N VAL A 38 -4.73 -2.38 12.84
CA VAL A 38 -3.68 -2.59 13.87
C VAL A 38 -4.30 -2.74 15.25
N GLN A 39 -5.31 -1.92 15.57
CA GLN A 39 -6.02 -2.01 16.84
C GLN A 39 -6.76 -3.35 17.00
N ALA A 40 -7.35 -3.85 15.91
CA ALA A 40 -8.05 -5.13 15.87
C ALA A 40 -7.10 -6.35 15.78
N ALA A 41 -5.81 -6.16 15.50
CA ALA A 41 -4.88 -7.26 15.28
C ALA A 41 -4.66 -8.09 16.58
N PRO A 42 -4.90 -9.41 16.55
CA PRO A 42 -4.71 -10.26 17.73
C PRO A 42 -3.26 -10.27 18.22
N GLY A 43 -2.30 -10.20 17.28
CA GLY A 43 -0.86 -10.19 17.58
C GLY A 43 -0.27 -8.82 17.93
N ALA A 44 -1.05 -7.73 17.91
CA ALA A 44 -0.54 -6.41 18.28
C ALA A 44 -0.29 -6.32 19.79
N THR A 45 0.85 -5.76 20.19
CA THR A 45 1.11 -5.41 21.59
C THR A 45 0.25 -4.20 22.02
N PRO A 46 0.03 -3.98 23.33
CA PRO A 46 -0.62 -2.75 23.79
C PRO A 46 0.05 -1.49 23.26
N TRP A 47 1.39 -1.48 23.23
CA TRP A 47 2.18 -0.39 22.66
C TRP A 47 1.86 -0.18 21.18
N LEU A 48 1.79 -1.25 20.37
CA LEU A 48 1.51 -1.15 18.95
C LEU A 48 0.10 -0.63 18.67
N ARG A 49 -0.89 -1.02 19.48
CA ARG A 49 -2.26 -0.48 19.38
C ARG A 49 -2.32 1.01 19.73
N ALA A 50 -1.61 1.42 20.78
CA ALA A 50 -1.52 2.82 21.18
C ALA A 50 -0.78 3.70 20.15
N ASN A 51 0.15 3.11 19.39
CA ASN A 51 0.94 3.78 18.36
C ASN A 51 0.51 3.40 16.94
N ALA A 52 -0.74 2.98 16.74
CA ALA A 52 -1.26 2.53 15.46
C ALA A 52 -1.16 3.60 14.35
N GLU A 53 -1.21 4.88 14.73
CA GLU A 53 -1.00 6.00 13.80
C GLU A 53 0.41 5.99 13.18
N ALA A 54 1.44 5.65 13.96
CA ALA A 54 2.80 5.55 13.44
C ALA A 54 2.93 4.42 12.40
N VAL A 55 2.17 3.33 12.57
CA VAL A 55 2.09 2.23 11.58
C VAL A 55 1.39 2.70 10.30
N ALA A 56 0.31 3.47 10.42
CA ALA A 56 -0.35 4.06 9.27
C ALA A 56 0.58 5.04 8.53
N ASN A 57 1.30 5.89 9.25
CA ASN A 57 2.29 6.78 8.67
C ASN A 57 3.39 6.02 7.91
N LEU A 58 3.89 4.92 8.49
CA LEU A 58 4.85 4.05 7.83
C LEU A 58 4.33 3.50 6.49
N ALA A 59 3.13 2.90 6.50
CA ALA A 59 2.49 2.37 5.29
C ALA A 59 2.24 3.43 4.21
N ILE A 60 1.67 4.58 4.60
CA ILE A 60 1.24 5.62 3.66
C ILE A 60 2.43 6.43 3.13
N ARG A 61 3.42 6.74 3.96
CA ARG A 61 4.47 7.71 3.59
C ARG A 61 5.77 7.06 3.13
N VAL A 62 6.04 5.83 3.54
CA VAL A 62 7.34 5.20 3.30
C VAL A 62 7.23 3.89 2.54
N GLU A 63 6.32 3.01 2.93
CA GLU A 63 6.33 1.63 2.40
C GLU A 63 5.62 1.51 1.05
N SER A 64 4.31 1.83 0.98
CA SER A 64 3.52 1.49 -0.21
C SER A 64 2.53 2.56 -0.68
N GLY A 65 2.40 3.68 0.03
CA GLY A 65 1.31 4.63 -0.24
C GLY A 65 -0.07 4.11 0.16
N GLY A 66 -0.12 3.10 1.03
CA GLY A 66 -1.36 2.40 1.38
C GLY A 66 -1.79 1.34 0.36
N ASN A 67 -0.96 1.06 -0.65
CA ASN A 67 -1.26 0.02 -1.63
C ASN A 67 -1.07 -1.38 -1.00
N THR A 68 -2.16 -2.14 -0.84
CA THR A 68 -2.16 -3.51 -0.30
C THR A 68 -1.60 -4.53 -1.27
N GLU A 69 -1.53 -4.23 -2.56
CA GLU A 69 -0.96 -5.11 -3.58
C GLU A 69 0.46 -4.73 -4.01
N ALA A 70 1.10 -3.80 -3.29
CA ALA A 70 2.41 -3.29 -3.65
C ALA A 70 3.48 -4.39 -3.69
N TYR A 71 4.34 -4.32 -4.71
CA TYR A 71 5.56 -5.12 -4.83
C TYR A 71 6.67 -4.24 -5.36
N ASN A 72 7.80 -4.14 -4.63
CA ASN A 72 8.90 -3.26 -5.01
C ASN A 72 9.88 -3.85 -6.04
N GLY A 73 9.52 -4.94 -6.71
CA GLY A 73 10.32 -5.56 -7.76
C GLY A 73 11.46 -6.47 -7.27
N THR A 74 11.82 -6.44 -5.98
CA THR A 74 12.99 -7.18 -5.49
C THR A 74 12.72 -8.05 -4.27
N CYS A 75 11.94 -7.59 -3.28
CA CYS A 75 11.84 -8.32 -2.02
C CYS A 75 10.47 -8.33 -1.37
N CYS A 76 9.71 -7.25 -1.54
CA CYS A 76 8.83 -6.83 -0.47
C CYS A 76 7.42 -6.60 -0.97
N PHE A 77 6.45 -7.07 -0.20
CA PHE A 77 5.07 -7.26 -0.62
C PHE A 77 4.10 -6.60 0.35
N GLY A 78 2.99 -6.09 -0.18
CA GLY A 78 1.85 -5.62 0.59
C GLY A 78 2.02 -4.23 1.20
N VAL A 79 1.04 -3.84 2.01
CA VAL A 79 0.87 -2.48 2.55
C VAL A 79 2.04 -2.00 3.42
N LEU A 80 2.75 -2.93 4.08
CA LEU A 80 3.91 -2.66 4.93
C LEU A 80 5.17 -3.38 4.43
N GLN A 81 5.21 -3.72 3.14
CA GLN A 81 6.39 -4.21 2.41
C GLN A 81 7.14 -5.34 3.16
N MET A 82 6.42 -6.39 3.58
CA MET A 82 7.05 -7.55 4.19
C MET A 82 7.89 -8.32 3.16
N ASN A 83 9.10 -8.73 3.54
CA ASN A 83 9.95 -9.56 2.69
C ASN A 83 9.51 -11.04 2.70
N ARG A 84 10.00 -11.82 1.73
CA ARG A 84 9.67 -13.26 1.57
C ARG A 84 9.93 -14.09 2.83
N THR A 85 11.05 -13.87 3.51
CA THR A 85 11.43 -14.60 4.73
C THR A 85 10.41 -14.34 5.85
N ASN A 86 10.03 -13.08 6.04
CA ASN A 86 9.06 -12.69 7.06
C ASN A 86 7.66 -13.18 6.73
N ILE A 87 7.24 -13.14 5.46
CA ILE A 87 5.95 -13.71 5.03
C ILE A 87 5.90 -15.20 5.38
N ARG A 88 6.97 -15.94 5.09
CA ARG A 88 7.07 -17.37 5.42
C ARG A 88 7.05 -17.64 6.93
N ALA A 89 7.66 -16.77 7.73
CA ALA A 89 7.76 -16.95 9.18
C ALA A 89 6.46 -16.60 9.92
N TYR A 90 5.69 -15.62 9.42
CA TYR A 90 4.54 -15.06 10.13
C TYR A 90 3.18 -15.37 9.47
N THR A 91 3.18 -16.08 8.34
CA THR A 91 1.99 -16.51 7.61
C THR A 91 2.18 -17.90 7.01
N ASN A 92 1.07 -18.52 6.61
CA ASN A 92 1.09 -19.73 5.79
C ASN A 92 0.90 -19.43 4.29
N LEU A 93 1.13 -18.17 3.88
CA LEU A 93 0.89 -17.70 2.52
C LEU A 93 2.20 -17.65 1.73
N THR A 94 2.09 -17.83 0.41
CA THR A 94 3.15 -17.42 -0.52
C THR A 94 3.20 -15.88 -0.60
N PRO A 95 4.31 -15.29 -1.08
CA PRO A 95 4.40 -13.83 -1.24
C PRO A 95 3.30 -13.25 -2.12
N GLU A 96 2.94 -13.92 -3.21
CA GLU A 96 1.88 -13.50 -4.12
C GLU A 96 0.49 -13.61 -3.46
N GLN A 97 0.24 -14.67 -2.69
CA GLN A 97 -0.99 -14.79 -1.90
C GLN A 97 -1.07 -13.73 -0.81
N TYR A 98 0.06 -13.42 -0.14
CA TYR A 98 0.13 -12.35 0.85
C TYR A 98 -0.18 -10.98 0.23
N ARG A 99 0.40 -10.70 -0.94
CA ARG A 99 0.15 -9.47 -1.71
C ARG A 99 -1.33 -9.30 -2.09
N GLN A 100 -2.03 -10.40 -2.37
CA GLN A 100 -3.45 -10.39 -2.73
C GLN A 100 -4.39 -10.56 -1.51
N ALA A 101 -3.83 -10.74 -0.31
CA ALA A 101 -4.64 -10.91 0.89
C ALA A 101 -5.28 -9.58 1.32
N ASP A 102 -6.38 -9.67 2.06
CA ASP A 102 -7.03 -8.50 2.65
C ASP A 102 -6.10 -7.74 3.61
N LEU A 103 -6.44 -6.47 3.86
CA LEU A 103 -5.68 -5.60 4.75
C LEU A 103 -5.46 -6.23 6.13
N GLN A 104 -6.51 -6.82 6.73
CA GLN A 104 -6.42 -7.36 8.08
C GLN A 104 -5.46 -8.56 8.13
N THR A 105 -5.49 -9.43 7.13
CA THR A 105 -4.55 -10.54 7.00
C THR A 105 -3.10 -10.05 6.91
N GLN A 106 -2.85 -9.01 6.10
CA GLN A 106 -1.51 -8.41 5.99
C GLN A 106 -1.05 -7.78 7.31
N ILE A 107 -1.91 -7.01 7.96
CA ILE A 107 -1.62 -6.34 9.24
C ILE A 107 -1.45 -7.35 10.38
N ASN A 108 -2.23 -8.44 10.42
CA ASN A 108 -2.08 -9.49 11.43
C ASN A 108 -0.71 -10.18 11.38
N ALA A 109 -0.17 -10.37 10.17
CA ALA A 109 1.17 -10.92 9.99
C ALA A 109 2.24 -9.92 10.44
N TRP A 110 2.15 -8.69 9.95
CA TRP A 110 3.12 -7.64 10.26
C TRP A 110 3.13 -7.30 11.75
N ALA A 111 1.96 -7.24 12.40
CA ALA A 111 1.85 -6.96 13.83
C ALA A 111 2.57 -8.01 14.69
N ARG A 112 2.54 -9.29 14.29
CA ARG A 112 3.29 -10.36 14.96
C ARG A 112 4.80 -10.20 14.78
N LEU A 113 5.26 -9.94 13.55
CA LEU A 113 6.66 -9.62 13.26
C LEU A 113 7.15 -8.45 14.12
N THR A 114 6.40 -7.35 14.14
CA THR A 114 6.77 -6.14 14.87
C THR A 114 6.70 -6.34 16.38
N ALA A 115 5.74 -7.12 16.89
CA ALA A 115 5.68 -7.50 18.30
C ALA A 115 6.94 -8.26 18.74
N ASP A 116 7.49 -9.12 17.88
CA ASP A 116 8.76 -9.82 18.15
C ASP A 116 9.93 -8.84 18.16
N ALA A 117 9.98 -7.93 17.18
CA ALA A 117 11.02 -6.92 17.10
C ALA A 117 11.01 -5.96 18.31
N LEU A 118 9.83 -5.55 18.79
CA LEU A 118 9.68 -4.66 19.93
C LEU A 118 10.18 -5.26 21.25
N ARG A 119 10.25 -6.60 21.36
CA ARG A 119 10.83 -7.30 22.52
C ARG A 119 12.35 -7.28 22.54
N ALA A 120 13.00 -6.85 21.45
CA ALA A 120 14.45 -6.74 21.42
C ALA A 120 14.93 -5.56 22.27
N ARG A 121 16.18 -5.67 22.75
CA ARG A 121 16.79 -4.72 23.68
C ARG A 121 16.72 -3.27 23.21
N ALA A 122 17.08 -2.99 21.95
CA ALA A 122 17.17 -1.62 21.45
C ALA A 122 15.81 -0.91 21.38
N PRO A 123 14.76 -1.47 20.74
CA PRO A 123 13.41 -0.90 20.82
C PRO A 123 12.89 -0.76 22.25
N THR A 124 13.09 -1.77 23.11
CA THR A 124 12.66 -1.72 24.51
C THR A 124 13.37 -0.59 25.27
N ALA A 125 14.69 -0.44 25.11
CA ALA A 125 15.46 0.62 25.75
C ALA A 125 14.99 1.99 25.26
N LEU A 126 14.78 2.15 23.96
CA LEU A 126 14.30 3.40 23.37
C LEU A 126 12.92 3.77 23.91
N THR A 127 11.96 2.83 23.97
CA THR A 127 10.62 3.08 24.54
C THR A 127 10.62 3.48 26.01
N GLY A 128 11.68 3.14 26.76
CA GLY A 128 11.85 3.54 28.17
C GLY A 128 12.40 4.96 28.35
N MET A 129 12.80 5.63 27.26
CA MET A 129 13.32 7.00 27.28
C MET A 129 12.19 7.99 27.04
N ALA A 130 12.22 9.14 27.73
CA ALA A 130 11.33 10.25 27.41
C ALA A 130 11.80 11.00 26.15
N THR A 131 13.12 11.22 26.06
CA THR A 131 13.76 11.91 24.94
C THR A 131 15.03 11.18 24.51
N PHE A 132 15.40 11.36 23.24
CA PHE A 132 16.67 10.92 22.68
C PHE A 132 17.20 12.04 21.79
N ASP A 133 18.45 12.48 21.97
CA ASP A 133 19.04 13.60 21.21
C ASP A 133 18.13 14.85 21.13
N GLY A 134 17.56 15.24 22.27
CA GLY A 134 16.70 16.41 22.39
C GLY A 134 15.28 16.29 21.79
N ARG A 135 14.95 15.19 21.09
CA ARG A 135 13.59 14.94 20.56
C ARG A 135 12.79 13.97 21.44
N PRO A 136 11.46 14.09 21.48
CA PRO A 136 10.60 13.09 22.11
C PRO A 136 10.80 11.70 21.49
N VAL A 137 10.79 10.67 22.33
CA VAL A 137 10.66 9.30 21.84
C VAL A 137 9.17 8.98 21.65
N ASP A 138 8.75 8.98 20.39
CA ASP A 138 7.38 8.68 19.97
C ASP A 138 7.29 7.37 19.17
N GLY A 139 6.07 6.99 18.78
CA GLY A 139 5.83 5.81 17.96
C GLY A 139 6.61 5.81 16.63
N ASN A 140 6.82 6.98 16.02
CA ASN A 140 7.55 7.11 14.76
C ASN A 140 9.04 6.79 14.94
N LEU A 141 9.65 7.25 16.02
CA LEU A 141 11.06 6.99 16.32
C LEU A 141 11.30 5.50 16.63
N VAL A 142 10.42 4.90 17.44
CA VAL A 142 10.52 3.49 17.81
C VAL A 142 10.25 2.58 16.60
N LEU A 143 9.27 2.89 15.75
CA LEU A 143 9.06 2.13 14.51
C LEU A 143 10.21 2.31 13.52
N SER A 144 10.79 3.50 13.43
CA SER A 144 11.98 3.73 12.58
C SER A 144 13.19 2.91 13.05
N CYS A 145 13.35 2.76 14.37
CA CYS A 145 14.35 1.89 14.99
C CYS A 145 14.16 0.41 14.60
N VAL A 146 12.90 -0.05 14.51
CA VAL A 146 12.59 -1.41 14.03
C VAL A 146 12.84 -1.52 12.52
N GLN A 147 12.38 -0.55 11.72
CA GLN A 147 12.45 -0.62 10.26
C GLN A 147 13.86 -0.53 9.69
N LEU A 148 14.74 0.31 10.25
CA LEU A 148 16.14 0.36 9.82
C LEU A 148 17.00 -0.73 10.47
N GLY A 149 16.41 -1.55 11.34
CA GLY A 149 17.05 -2.71 11.95
C GLY A 149 17.49 -2.49 13.39
N ILE A 150 17.18 -3.45 14.24
CA ILE A 150 17.44 -3.45 15.69
C ILE A 150 18.93 -3.19 16.01
N GLY A 151 19.86 -3.78 15.24
CA GLY A 151 21.30 -3.56 15.44
C GLY A 151 21.75 -2.13 15.14
N ASN A 152 21.21 -1.53 14.08
CA ASN A 152 21.45 -0.13 13.72
C ASN A 152 20.85 0.82 14.76
N CYS A 153 19.70 0.45 15.32
CA CYS A 153 19.11 1.17 16.44
C CYS A 153 19.95 1.11 17.70
N GLN A 154 20.51 -0.05 18.05
CA GLN A 154 21.43 -0.15 19.18
C GLN A 154 22.68 0.73 18.96
N ARG A 155 23.21 0.79 17.73
CA ARG A 155 24.33 1.66 17.38
C ARG A 155 23.98 3.14 17.57
N MET A 156 22.81 3.57 17.13
CA MET A 156 22.32 4.93 17.38
C MET A 156 22.21 5.21 18.89
N ILE A 157 21.56 4.33 19.65
CA ILE A 157 21.40 4.50 21.10
C ILE A 157 22.76 4.63 21.80
N ASN A 158 23.72 3.77 21.46
CA ASN A 158 25.06 3.79 22.07
C ASN A 158 25.84 5.08 21.77
N SER A 159 25.55 5.75 20.66
CA SER A 159 26.18 7.02 20.31
C SER A 159 25.61 8.23 21.08
N GLY A 160 24.38 8.10 21.59
CA GLY A 160 23.64 9.20 22.21
C GLY A 160 23.08 10.25 21.25
N THR A 161 23.32 10.14 19.93
CA THR A 161 22.87 11.14 18.94
C THR A 161 22.11 10.51 17.77
N CYS A 162 21.25 11.30 17.13
CA CYS A 162 20.52 10.92 15.92
C CYS A 162 21.44 10.66 14.72
N SER A 163 22.68 11.16 14.74
CA SER A 163 23.68 10.96 13.69
C SER A 163 24.56 9.72 13.91
N GLY A 164 24.45 9.02 15.05
CA GLY A 164 25.28 7.85 15.35
C GLY A 164 25.03 6.63 14.49
N PHE A 165 23.96 6.64 13.70
CA PHE A 165 23.75 5.71 12.61
C PHE A 165 23.15 6.44 11.41
N ALA A 166 23.69 6.18 10.24
CA ALA A 166 23.05 6.45 8.96
C ALA A 166 23.17 5.20 8.10
N ASP A 167 22.11 4.88 7.36
CA ASP A 167 22.21 3.90 6.30
C ASP A 167 23.08 4.44 5.15
N ARG A 168 23.25 3.63 4.12
CA ARG A 168 24.06 3.99 2.96
C ARG A 168 23.56 5.23 2.21
N ASN A 169 22.28 5.56 2.34
CA ASN A 169 21.64 6.72 1.72
C ASN A 169 21.64 7.95 2.64
N GLY A 170 22.37 7.91 3.76
CA GLY A 170 22.36 8.98 4.75
C GLY A 170 21.09 9.02 5.61
N THR A 171 20.20 8.04 5.49
CA THR A 171 18.97 7.99 6.30
C THR A 171 19.32 7.51 7.70
N THR A 172 19.21 8.40 8.67
CA THR A 172 19.25 8.05 10.09
C THR A 172 17.87 7.59 10.56
N ILE A 173 17.83 6.85 11.68
CA ILE A 173 16.55 6.46 12.33
C ILE A 173 15.72 7.70 12.68
N CYS A 174 16.35 8.77 13.13
CA CYS A 174 15.66 10.03 13.40
C CYS A 174 15.11 10.68 12.12
N SER A 175 15.87 10.66 11.02
CA SER A 175 15.39 11.21 9.74
C SER A 175 14.21 10.41 9.19
N MET A 176 14.23 9.08 9.35
CA MET A 176 13.11 8.20 9.02
C MET A 176 11.88 8.53 9.87
N ALA A 177 12.05 8.75 11.17
CA ALA A 177 10.94 9.15 12.06
C ALA A 177 10.29 10.47 11.61
N ASN A 178 11.08 11.40 11.07
CA ASN A 178 10.57 12.67 10.53
C ASN A 178 9.80 12.47 9.22
N ARG A 179 10.22 11.51 8.38
CA ARG A 179 9.46 11.12 7.18
C ARG A 179 8.11 10.52 7.57
N LEU A 180 8.06 9.70 8.62
CA LEU A 180 6.81 9.17 9.18
C LEU A 180 5.91 10.30 9.70
N ALA A 181 6.48 11.31 10.36
CA ALA A 181 5.73 12.46 10.86
C ALA A 181 5.19 13.39 9.75
N GLY A 182 5.66 13.25 8.51
CA GLY A 182 5.12 13.98 7.35
C GLY A 182 5.87 15.25 6.92
N GLY A 183 7.09 15.50 7.43
CA GLY A 183 7.95 16.55 6.87
C GLY A 183 8.99 17.13 7.83
N ALA A 184 10.19 17.33 7.26
CA ALA A 184 11.41 17.99 7.76
C ALA A 184 11.98 17.55 9.13
N PRO A 185 13.32 17.45 9.27
CA PRO A 185 13.91 17.24 10.57
C PRO A 185 13.49 18.34 11.55
N PRO A 186 13.21 18.00 12.82
CA PRO A 186 12.97 19.02 13.83
C PRO A 186 14.18 19.97 13.85
N PRO A 187 13.98 21.27 14.13
CA PRO A 187 15.08 22.21 14.17
C PRO A 187 16.07 21.71 15.22
N THR A 188 17.28 21.38 14.79
CA THR A 188 18.42 21.20 15.69
C THR A 188 18.69 22.56 16.32
N GLY A 189 18.17 22.78 17.53
CA GLY A 189 18.58 23.88 18.41
C GLY A 189 20.05 23.75 18.82
N PRO A 190 20.64 24.83 19.33
CA PRO A 190 21.86 25.43 18.82
C PRO A 190 23.11 24.58 19.06
N GLY A 191 23.96 24.51 18.05
CA GLY A 191 25.15 23.68 18.04
C GLY A 191 26.21 24.06 19.06
N PRO A 192 27.17 23.16 19.35
CA PRO A 192 28.46 23.52 19.89
C PRO A 192 29.47 23.74 18.75
N GLY A 193 30.29 24.78 18.90
CA GLY A 193 31.20 25.30 17.90
C GLY A 193 32.20 24.31 17.33
N THR A 194 32.62 24.63 16.11
CA THR A 194 33.76 24.07 15.38
C THR A 194 35.05 24.18 16.20
N PRO A 195 35.82 23.09 16.36
CA PRO A 195 37.27 23.17 16.53
C PRO A 195 37.98 22.73 15.23
N PRO A 196 39.22 23.16 14.99
CA PRO A 196 39.90 23.04 13.71
C PRO A 196 40.35 21.60 13.39
N ALA A 197 40.42 21.33 12.08
CA ALA A 197 40.77 20.06 11.46
C ALA A 197 42.16 19.54 11.87
N THR A 198 42.27 18.21 12.00
CA THR A 198 43.53 17.46 11.91
C THR A 198 43.31 16.27 10.95
N PRO A 199 44.23 15.99 9.99
CA PRO A 199 44.01 14.99 8.96
C PRO A 199 44.46 13.59 9.42
N THR A 200 43.58 12.60 9.35
CA THR A 200 43.90 11.18 9.59
C THR A 200 43.15 10.33 8.53
N PRO A 201 43.75 9.25 8.01
CA PRO A 201 43.59 8.85 6.60
C PRO A 201 42.26 8.15 6.29
N ALA A 202 41.85 8.31 5.04
CA ALA A 202 40.62 7.76 4.46
C ALA A 202 40.51 6.23 4.66
N PRO A 203 39.36 5.70 5.11
CA PRO A 203 39.08 4.30 4.98
C PRO A 203 38.69 3.99 3.53
N VAL A 204 39.46 3.06 2.98
CA VAL A 204 39.30 2.31 1.73
C VAL A 204 37.84 2.21 1.26
N ALA A 205 37.57 2.75 0.07
CA ALA A 205 36.32 2.56 -0.65
C ALA A 205 36.17 1.08 -1.05
N THR A 206 35.19 0.38 -0.49
CA THR A 206 34.70 -0.88 -1.03
C THR A 206 33.58 -0.57 -2.04
N PRO A 207 33.69 -1.02 -3.30
CA PRO A 207 32.65 -0.79 -4.29
C PRO A 207 31.53 -1.78 -4.02
N VAL A 208 30.37 -1.29 -3.58
CA VAL A 208 29.17 -2.12 -3.41
C VAL A 208 28.11 -1.65 -4.39
N PHE A 209 27.62 -2.59 -5.17
CA PHE A 209 26.60 -2.44 -6.20
C PHE A 209 25.41 -1.56 -5.75
N SER A 210 24.96 -0.68 -6.64
CA SER A 210 23.86 0.28 -6.44
C SER A 210 22.64 -0.20 -7.22
N PRO A 211 21.46 -0.40 -6.62
CA PRO A 211 20.23 -0.23 -7.38
C PRO A 211 20.01 1.27 -7.55
N ALA A 212 19.77 1.72 -8.78
CA ALA A 212 19.47 3.11 -9.06
C ALA A 212 18.12 3.50 -8.42
N CYS A 213 18.12 4.42 -7.45
CA CYS A 213 16.88 5.10 -7.06
C CYS A 213 16.68 6.30 -7.99
N LEU A 214 15.42 6.57 -8.37
CA LEU A 214 15.08 7.81 -9.07
C LEU A 214 15.19 8.96 -8.07
N GLN A 215 16.02 9.95 -8.40
CA GLN A 215 16.27 11.13 -7.56
C GLN A 215 15.37 12.28 -8.00
N ASP A 216 14.94 13.11 -7.06
CA ASP A 216 14.29 14.38 -7.36
C ASP A 216 15.30 15.43 -7.88
N GLY A 217 14.80 16.60 -8.31
CA GLY A 217 15.64 17.71 -8.78
C GLY A 217 16.59 18.30 -7.71
N ALA A 218 16.51 17.83 -6.46
CA ALA A 218 17.39 18.19 -5.36
C ALA A 218 18.36 17.05 -4.96
N GLY A 219 18.35 15.92 -5.69
CA GLY A 219 19.25 14.78 -5.48
C GLY A 219 18.80 13.80 -4.39
N ALA A 220 17.60 13.95 -3.82
CA ALA A 220 17.04 13.02 -2.84
C ALA A 220 16.33 11.85 -3.54
N CYS A 221 16.48 10.61 -3.04
CA CYS A 221 15.70 9.49 -3.56
C CYS A 221 14.21 9.75 -3.34
N LEU A 222 13.43 9.66 -4.42
CA LEU A 222 11.98 9.80 -4.38
C LEU A 222 11.35 8.65 -3.58
N PRO A 223 10.24 8.91 -2.86
CA PRO A 223 9.43 7.84 -2.29
C PRO A 223 8.98 6.89 -3.40
N ILE A 224 8.96 5.58 -3.11
CA ILE A 224 8.77 4.52 -4.12
C ILE A 224 7.51 4.74 -4.96
N THR A 225 6.43 5.28 -4.38
CA THR A 225 5.20 5.60 -5.11
C THR A 225 5.42 6.66 -6.19
N GLN A 226 6.10 7.76 -5.86
CA GLN A 226 6.46 8.80 -6.83
C GLN A 226 7.53 8.32 -7.81
N ALA A 227 8.49 7.50 -7.36
CA ALA A 227 9.50 6.90 -8.24
C ALA A 227 8.88 5.93 -9.25
N VAL A 228 7.84 5.17 -8.88
CA VAL A 228 7.13 4.26 -9.79
C VAL A 228 6.25 5.05 -10.75
N GLU A 229 5.54 6.08 -10.29
CA GLU A 229 4.74 6.94 -11.19
C GLU A 229 5.62 7.69 -12.19
N GLN A 230 6.74 8.26 -11.74
CA GLN A 230 7.71 8.93 -12.61
C GLN A 230 8.46 7.96 -13.51
N GLY A 231 8.89 6.81 -13.00
CA GLY A 231 9.55 5.77 -13.80
C GLY A 231 8.62 5.19 -14.86
N PHE A 232 7.34 4.99 -14.53
CA PHE A 232 6.32 4.58 -15.49
C PHE A 232 6.09 5.68 -16.54
N ALA A 233 5.97 6.94 -16.13
CA ALA A 233 5.80 8.05 -17.07
C ALA A 233 7.02 8.24 -18.00
N GLN A 234 8.23 8.11 -17.47
CA GLN A 234 9.47 8.20 -18.25
C GLN A 234 9.67 7.00 -19.19
N GLY A 235 9.26 5.79 -18.78
CA GLY A 235 9.43 4.57 -19.58
C GLY A 235 8.32 4.32 -20.61
N SER A 236 7.08 4.73 -20.32
CA SER A 236 5.92 4.50 -21.19
C SER A 236 5.50 5.74 -21.99
N GLY A 237 6.01 6.93 -21.63
CA GLY A 237 5.60 8.20 -22.23
C GLY A 237 4.18 8.67 -21.86
N GLY A 238 3.48 7.96 -20.96
CA GLY A 238 2.12 8.26 -20.53
C GLY A 238 1.94 8.19 -19.02
N SER A 239 0.92 8.85 -18.48
CA SER A 239 0.66 8.78 -17.04
C SER A 239 -0.01 7.46 -16.65
N MET A 240 0.24 7.00 -15.42
CA MET A 240 -0.42 5.80 -14.89
C MET A 240 -1.95 5.99 -14.76
N THR A 241 -2.40 7.24 -14.65
CA THR A 241 -3.80 7.65 -14.74
C THR A 241 -4.38 7.40 -16.13
N ASP A 242 -3.62 7.70 -17.19
CA ASP A 242 -4.05 7.45 -18.57
C ASP A 242 -4.12 5.95 -18.86
N LEU A 243 -3.18 5.15 -18.35
CA LEU A 243 -3.24 3.69 -18.46
C LEU A 243 -4.48 3.12 -17.76
N LYS A 244 -4.78 3.59 -16.53
CA LYS A 244 -5.99 3.18 -15.82
C LYS A 244 -7.24 3.55 -16.61
N ARG A 245 -7.32 4.78 -17.11
CA ARG A 245 -8.43 5.24 -17.96
C ARG A 245 -8.60 4.38 -19.21
N LEU A 246 -7.50 4.01 -19.86
CA LEU A 246 -7.52 3.12 -21.03
C LEU A 246 -8.05 1.74 -20.67
N ILE A 247 -7.58 1.12 -19.59
CA ILE A 247 -8.04 -0.19 -19.13
C ILE A 247 -9.54 -0.14 -18.82
N TYR A 248 -9.99 0.88 -18.07
CA TYR A 248 -11.41 1.04 -17.75
C TYR A 248 -12.26 1.29 -19.01
N ALA A 249 -11.77 2.06 -19.97
CA ALA A 249 -12.45 2.28 -21.25
C ALA A 249 -12.60 0.97 -22.06
N VAL A 250 -11.56 0.13 -22.10
CA VAL A 250 -11.60 -1.17 -22.79
C VAL A 250 -12.61 -2.12 -22.13
N VAL A 251 -12.61 -2.18 -20.79
CA VAL A 251 -13.58 -3.00 -20.04
C VAL A 251 -15.00 -2.49 -20.29
N ALA A 252 -15.23 -1.18 -20.19
CA ALA A 252 -16.54 -0.58 -20.44
C ALA A 252 -17.03 -0.81 -21.87
N ALA A 253 -16.14 -0.70 -22.87
CA ALA A 253 -16.46 -0.98 -24.26
C ALA A 253 -16.87 -2.45 -24.46
N THR A 254 -16.14 -3.38 -23.84
CA THR A 254 -16.44 -4.81 -23.91
C THR A 254 -17.80 -5.14 -23.29
N VAL A 255 -18.09 -4.60 -22.10
CA VAL A 255 -19.40 -4.75 -21.44
C VAL A 255 -20.52 -4.18 -22.31
N THR A 256 -20.31 -3.00 -22.88
CA THR A 256 -21.30 -2.35 -23.78
C THR A 256 -21.58 -3.21 -25.01
N LEU A 257 -20.55 -3.80 -25.63
CA LEU A 257 -20.72 -4.70 -26.78
C LEU A 257 -21.51 -5.96 -26.41
N VAL A 258 -21.26 -6.54 -25.23
CA VAL A 258 -22.02 -7.69 -24.73
C VAL A 258 -23.49 -7.32 -24.50
N LEU A 259 -23.76 -6.16 -23.89
CA LEU A 259 -25.12 -5.66 -23.67
C LEU A 259 -25.85 -5.38 -24.98
N LEU A 260 -25.17 -4.81 -25.98
CA LEU A 260 -25.74 -4.57 -27.31
C LEU A 260 -26.05 -5.88 -28.03
N SER A 261 -25.18 -6.89 -27.94
CA SER A 261 -25.42 -8.20 -28.54
C SER A 261 -26.62 -8.91 -27.89
N ALA A 262 -26.73 -8.85 -26.55
CA ALA A 262 -27.84 -9.40 -25.79
C ALA A 262 -29.17 -8.67 -26.09
N SER A 263 -29.11 -7.34 -26.21
CA SER A 263 -30.27 -6.51 -26.58
C SER A 263 -30.78 -6.87 -27.98
N ARG A 264 -29.87 -7.05 -28.94
CA ARG A 264 -30.21 -7.46 -30.31
C ARG A 264 -30.86 -8.85 -30.34
N ALA A 265 -30.35 -9.80 -29.57
CA ALA A 265 -30.95 -11.12 -29.43
C ALA A 265 -32.37 -11.04 -28.86
N THR A 266 -32.55 -10.29 -27.77
CA THR A 266 -33.84 -10.09 -27.10
C THR A 266 -34.87 -9.45 -28.04
N TRP A 267 -34.47 -8.43 -28.79
CA TRP A 267 -35.30 -7.79 -29.80
C TRP A 267 -35.74 -8.76 -30.90
N LYS A 268 -34.81 -9.59 -31.41
CA LYS A 268 -35.12 -10.62 -32.41
C LYS A 268 -36.08 -11.69 -31.88
N HIS A 269 -36.05 -12.00 -30.59
CA HIS A 269 -37.01 -12.91 -29.97
C HIS A 269 -38.39 -12.27 -29.82
N TYR A 270 -38.44 -10.99 -29.43
CA TYR A 270 -39.68 -10.22 -29.36
C TYR A 270 -40.35 -10.08 -30.73
N SER A 271 -39.60 -9.69 -31.76
CA SER A 271 -40.11 -9.49 -33.13
C SER A 271 -40.66 -10.77 -33.77
N LYS A 272 -40.27 -11.93 -33.25
CA LYS A 272 -40.76 -13.25 -33.69
C LYS A 272 -41.92 -13.78 -32.82
N GLY A 273 -42.47 -12.95 -31.92
CA GLY A 273 -43.54 -13.32 -30.99
C GLY A 273 -43.11 -14.33 -29.92
N ARG A 274 -41.79 -14.58 -29.76
CA ARG A 274 -41.25 -15.57 -28.80
C ARG A 274 -41.02 -14.98 -27.41
N LEU A 275 -41.27 -13.70 -27.23
CA LEU A 275 -41.05 -12.98 -25.97
C LEU A 275 -42.24 -12.05 -25.72
N PRO A 276 -42.91 -12.12 -24.55
CA PRO A 276 -43.96 -11.17 -24.21
C PRO A 276 -43.38 -9.78 -23.95
N THR A 277 -44.18 -8.73 -24.17
CA THR A 277 -43.79 -7.32 -24.00
C THR A 277 -43.24 -7.02 -22.59
N VAL A 278 -43.77 -7.68 -21.56
CA VAL A 278 -43.27 -7.56 -20.18
C VAL A 278 -41.85 -8.09 -20.05
N GLY A 279 -41.52 -9.20 -20.71
CA GLY A 279 -40.16 -9.77 -20.72
C GLY A 279 -39.15 -8.86 -21.42
N LEU A 280 -39.60 -8.15 -22.47
CA LEU A 280 -38.78 -7.15 -23.15
C LEU A 280 -38.48 -5.96 -22.23
N LEU A 281 -39.52 -5.41 -21.58
CA LEU A 281 -39.39 -4.27 -20.66
C LEU A 281 -38.44 -4.57 -19.50
N VAL A 282 -38.54 -5.75 -18.87
CA VAL A 282 -37.65 -6.15 -17.78
C VAL A 282 -36.20 -6.28 -18.25
N SER A 283 -35.99 -6.89 -19.42
CA SER A 283 -34.65 -7.05 -19.98
C SER A 283 -34.01 -5.71 -20.35
N MET A 284 -34.78 -4.80 -20.95
CA MET A 284 -34.30 -3.45 -21.32
C MET A 284 -34.02 -2.58 -20.09
N LYS A 285 -34.82 -2.68 -19.02
CA LYS A 285 -34.53 -2.01 -17.74
C LYS A 285 -33.23 -2.52 -17.11
N GLY A 286 -32.99 -3.82 -17.18
CA GLY A 286 -31.72 -4.42 -16.74
C GLY A 286 -30.54 -3.84 -17.50
N VAL A 287 -30.58 -3.84 -18.83
CA VAL A 287 -29.52 -3.27 -19.68
C VAL A 287 -29.28 -1.79 -19.36
N ALA A 288 -30.35 -0.99 -19.22
CA ALA A 288 -30.24 0.43 -18.89
C ALA A 288 -29.55 0.67 -17.54
N LEU A 289 -29.88 -0.12 -16.50
CA LEU A 289 -29.26 0.00 -15.18
C LEU A 289 -27.76 -0.31 -15.23
N VAL A 290 -27.36 -1.38 -15.92
CA VAL A 290 -25.93 -1.74 -16.08
C VAL A 290 -25.18 -0.65 -16.84
N LEU A 291 -25.77 -0.13 -17.92
CA LEU A 291 -25.15 0.95 -18.70
C LEU A 291 -24.94 2.20 -17.85
N THR A 292 -25.92 2.59 -17.04
CA THR A 292 -25.82 3.73 -16.13
C THR A 292 -24.69 3.53 -15.12
N ILE A 293 -24.54 2.34 -14.54
CA ILE A 293 -23.44 2.03 -13.60
C ILE A 293 -22.08 2.13 -14.30
N VAL A 294 -21.94 1.62 -15.52
CA VAL A 294 -20.70 1.71 -16.30
C VAL A 294 -20.35 3.17 -16.60
N LEU A 295 -21.34 3.96 -17.03
CA LEU A 295 -21.20 5.39 -17.31
C LEU A 295 -20.82 6.20 -16.07
N THR A 296 -21.48 5.97 -14.93
CA THR A 296 -21.14 6.67 -13.69
C THR A 296 -19.74 6.31 -13.22
N THR A 297 -19.37 5.04 -13.27
CA THR A 297 -18.03 4.58 -12.89
C THR A 297 -16.95 5.25 -13.75
N LEU A 298 -17.17 5.34 -15.07
CA LEU A 298 -16.26 6.04 -15.99
C LEU A 298 -16.15 7.55 -15.70
N THR A 299 -17.23 8.20 -15.25
CA THR A 299 -17.19 9.64 -14.92
C THR A 299 -16.51 9.97 -13.60
N PHE A 300 -16.37 9.01 -12.69
CA PHE A 300 -15.71 9.20 -11.38
C PHE A 300 -14.24 8.72 -11.35
N LEU A 301 -13.68 8.31 -12.51
CA LEU A 301 -12.29 7.86 -12.73
C LEU A 301 -11.47 8.90 -13.53
#